data_AF-A0A7S3INP0-F1
#
_entry.id   AF-A0A7S3INP0-F1
#
_cell.length_a   1.000
_cell.length_b   1.000
_cell.length_c   1.000
_cell.angle_alpha   90.00
_cell.angle_beta   90.00
_cell.angle_gamma   90.00
#
_symmetry.space_group_name_H-M   'P 1'
#
loop_
_entity.id
_entity.type
_entity.pdbx_description
1 polymer ?
#
loop_
_entity_poly.entity_id
_entity_poly.type
_entity_poly.pdbx_seq_one_letter_code
_entity_poly.pdbx_strand_id
1 'polypeptide(L)'
;MKDGQKTIYFVTSSNNYKAALKSPFYEPIKDSGMPVLVLTNQLDEFCLQSAENYHGYKFVNLEQANIDEVRKEIGIAAPEGDLEGRLPEEEVTNFCLWLKDCLSSKIAKVKLSTRLSSTPAIAVGEMSSSMFMMMQMMQAQQGSAGGMPDMQGQKDLTLEINPNHPTIVNLNTIRKSEPVFARDIAKVFLDNI
;
A
#
# COMPACT_ATOMS: atom_id res chain seq x y z
N MET A 1 11.86 -10.63 21.16
CA MET A 1 10.64 -10.98 20.38
C MET A 1 9.53 -11.23 21.39
N LYS A 2 8.28 -10.86 21.08
CA LYS A 2 7.14 -11.18 21.97
C LYS A 2 6.97 -12.70 22.04
N ASP A 3 6.45 -13.22 23.14
CA ASP A 3 6.19 -14.66 23.27
C ASP A 3 5.22 -15.13 22.17
N GLY A 4 5.60 -16.16 21.44
CA GLY A 4 4.83 -16.70 20.31
C GLY A 4 5.02 -15.99 18.96
N GLN A 5 5.80 -14.90 18.89
CA GLN A 5 6.12 -14.22 17.64
C GLN A 5 6.94 -15.12 16.72
N LYS A 6 6.53 -15.26 15.45
CA LYS A 6 7.26 -16.05 14.43
C LYS A 6 7.78 -15.19 13.29
N THR A 7 7.36 -13.93 13.25
CA THR A 7 7.63 -13.03 12.14
C THR A 7 8.37 -11.77 12.60
N ILE A 8 9.39 -11.37 11.86
CA ILE A 8 10.03 -10.06 11.92
C ILE A 8 9.38 -9.19 10.84
N TYR A 9 8.54 -8.24 11.25
CA TYR A 9 7.94 -7.28 10.34
C TYR A 9 8.90 -6.15 10.03
N PHE A 10 8.88 -5.69 8.78
CA PHE A 10 9.66 -4.53 8.37
C PHE A 10 8.91 -3.64 7.39
N VAL A 11 9.36 -2.39 7.32
CA VAL A 11 8.95 -1.40 6.31
C VAL A 11 10.19 -0.76 5.70
N THR A 12 10.11 -0.48 4.41
CA THR A 12 11.18 0.21 3.69
C THR A 12 10.77 1.67 3.48
N SER A 13 11.68 2.60 3.77
CA SER A 13 11.48 4.03 3.51
C SER A 13 12.74 4.63 2.94
N SER A 14 12.64 5.14 1.71
CA SER A 14 13.75 5.79 0.99
C SER A 14 14.22 7.10 1.61
N ASN A 15 13.42 7.70 2.51
CA ASN A 15 13.70 9.02 3.05
C ASN A 15 14.42 8.93 4.41
N ASN A 16 13.69 8.55 5.45
CA ASN A 16 14.20 8.47 6.81
C ASN A 16 13.19 7.75 7.73
N TYR A 17 13.62 7.48 8.95
CA TYR A 17 12.82 6.85 10.00
C TYR A 17 11.45 7.54 10.23
N LYS A 18 11.37 8.88 10.22
CA LYS A 18 10.10 9.59 10.44
C LYS A 18 9.10 9.35 9.31
N ALA A 19 9.58 9.21 8.07
CA ALA A 19 8.73 8.87 6.94
C ALA A 19 8.19 7.43 7.06
N ALA A 20 9.02 6.48 7.52
CA ALA A 20 8.58 5.12 7.80
C ALA A 20 7.45 5.06 8.85
N LEU A 21 7.54 5.85 9.92
CA LEU A 21 6.49 5.93 10.96
C LEU A 21 5.17 6.55 10.48
N LYS A 22 5.20 7.30 9.37
CA LYS A 22 4.01 7.85 8.72
C LYS A 22 3.54 7.00 7.54
N SER A 23 4.19 5.88 7.28
CA SER A 23 3.86 5.02 6.16
C SER A 23 2.47 4.42 6.36
N PRO A 24 1.59 4.47 5.33
CA PRO A 24 0.31 3.77 5.35
C PRO A 24 0.44 2.26 5.60
N PHE A 25 1.58 1.67 5.22
CA PHE A 25 1.87 0.25 5.47
C PHE A 25 2.14 -0.06 6.95
N TYR A 26 2.50 0.95 7.74
CA TYR A 26 2.75 0.80 9.17
C TYR A 26 1.50 1.07 10.02
N GLU A 27 0.52 1.83 9.52
CA GLU A 27 -0.75 2.12 10.22
C GLU A 27 -1.39 0.92 10.93
N PRO A 28 -1.50 -0.27 10.31
CA PRO A 28 -2.26 -1.37 10.91
C PRO A 28 -1.67 -1.90 12.21
N ILE A 29 -0.38 -1.74 12.42
CA ILE A 29 0.34 -2.31 13.58
C ILE A 29 0.95 -1.25 14.48
N LYS A 30 0.79 0.03 14.14
CA LYS A 30 1.36 1.18 14.84
C LYS A 30 1.09 1.15 16.35
N ASP A 31 -0.14 0.84 16.74
CA ASP A 31 -0.57 0.87 18.14
C ASP A 31 -0.48 -0.50 18.84
N SER A 32 0.03 -1.53 18.16
CA SER A 32 0.15 -2.89 18.69
C SER A 32 1.33 -3.10 19.66
N GLY A 33 2.26 -2.14 19.70
CA GLY A 33 3.56 -2.29 20.37
C GLY A 33 4.42 -3.44 19.80
N MET A 34 4.12 -3.93 18.60
CA MET A 34 4.96 -4.91 17.90
C MET A 34 6.24 -4.23 17.39
N PRO A 35 7.44 -4.77 17.67
CA PRO A 35 8.67 -4.25 17.07
C PRO A 35 8.67 -4.42 15.55
N VAL A 36 9.04 -3.36 14.84
CA VAL A 36 9.12 -3.32 13.36
C VAL A 36 10.49 -2.79 12.97
N LEU A 37 11.14 -3.48 12.04
CA LEU A 37 12.38 -2.98 11.45
C LEU A 37 12.07 -1.89 10.42
N VAL A 38 12.82 -0.79 10.49
CA VAL A 38 12.75 0.27 9.48
C VAL A 38 14.01 0.18 8.63
N LEU A 39 13.82 -0.15 7.36
CA LEU A 39 14.90 -0.20 6.38
C LEU A 39 14.98 1.15 5.68
N THR A 40 16.11 1.84 5.83
CA THR A 40 16.33 3.14 5.19
C THR A 40 17.08 3.03 3.87
N ASN A 41 17.66 1.87 3.58
CA ASN A 41 18.30 1.56 2.31
C ASN A 41 17.46 0.51 1.56
N GLN A 42 17.20 0.75 0.28
CA GLN A 42 16.41 -0.16 -0.55
C GLN A 42 17.09 -1.51 -0.74
N LEU A 43 18.43 -1.56 -0.70
CA LEU A 43 19.19 -2.81 -0.78
C LEU A 43 18.98 -3.71 0.44
N ASP A 44 18.65 -3.14 1.60
CA ASP A 44 18.45 -3.92 2.82
C ASP A 44 17.26 -4.87 2.66
N GLU A 45 16.20 -4.43 1.95
CA GLU A 45 15.05 -5.27 1.68
C GLU A 45 15.42 -6.48 0.82
N PHE A 46 16.22 -6.28 -0.22
CA PHE A 46 16.71 -7.36 -1.06
C PHE A 46 17.52 -8.38 -0.23
N CYS A 47 18.36 -7.90 0.69
CA CYS A 47 19.12 -8.75 1.60
C CYS A 47 18.21 -9.56 2.53
N LEU A 48 17.19 -8.94 3.14
CA LEU A 48 16.26 -9.64 4.03
C LEU A 48 15.41 -10.66 3.29
N GLN A 49 14.90 -10.32 2.10
CA GLN A 49 14.14 -11.26 1.28
C GLN A 49 14.99 -12.46 0.85
N SER A 50 16.27 -12.23 0.51
CA SER A 50 17.21 -13.30 0.14
C SER A 50 17.59 -14.20 1.32
N ALA A 51 17.60 -13.67 2.54
CA ALA A 51 17.89 -14.44 3.76
C ALA A 51 16.73 -15.36 4.17
N GLU A 52 15.50 -15.07 3.73
CA GLU A 52 14.22 -15.72 4.06
C GLU A 52 13.82 -15.68 5.55
N ASN A 53 14.72 -16.08 6.45
CA ASN A 53 14.51 -16.12 7.89
C ASN A 53 15.81 -15.90 8.67
N TYR A 54 15.67 -15.54 9.93
CA TYR A 54 16.77 -15.41 10.89
C TYR A 54 16.42 -16.17 12.16
N HIS A 55 17.20 -17.18 12.55
CA HIS A 55 16.91 -18.05 13.71
C HIS A 55 15.46 -18.57 13.76
N GLY A 56 14.89 -18.93 12.60
CA GLY A 56 13.51 -19.43 12.50
C GLY A 56 12.43 -18.34 12.46
N TYR A 57 12.79 -17.07 12.57
CA TYR A 57 11.87 -15.94 12.39
C TYR A 57 11.83 -15.51 10.91
N LYS A 58 10.65 -15.49 10.30
CA LYS A 58 10.50 -15.07 8.89
C LYS A 58 10.52 -13.55 8.75
N PHE A 59 11.10 -13.03 7.68
CA PHE A 59 10.98 -11.62 7.34
C PHE A 59 9.71 -11.36 6.54
N VAL A 60 8.92 -10.36 6.94
CA VAL A 60 7.70 -9.95 6.22
C VAL A 60 7.69 -8.44 6.02
N ASN A 61 7.66 -8.01 4.76
CA ASN A 61 7.43 -6.61 4.40
C ASN A 61 5.94 -6.29 4.61
N LEU A 62 5.62 -5.29 5.43
CA LEU A 62 4.23 -4.85 5.64
C LEU A 62 3.56 -4.31 4.38
N GLU A 63 4.34 -3.83 3.40
CA GLU A 63 3.81 -3.43 2.09
C GLU A 63 3.10 -4.58 1.38
N GLN A 64 3.71 -5.77 1.42
CA GLN A 64 3.21 -6.97 0.75
C GLN A 64 2.47 -7.95 1.67
N ALA A 65 2.43 -7.66 2.97
CA ALA A 65 1.78 -8.53 3.94
C ALA A 65 0.25 -8.59 3.74
N ASN A 66 -0.30 -9.78 3.95
CA ASN A 66 -1.73 -9.93 4.21
C ASN A 66 -2.05 -9.43 5.61
N ILE A 67 -2.69 -8.26 5.71
CA ILE A 67 -2.82 -7.59 7.00
C ILE A 67 -3.72 -8.35 7.98
N ASP A 68 -4.67 -9.14 7.50
CA ASP A 68 -5.55 -9.91 8.36
C ASP A 68 -4.79 -11.06 9.06
N GLU A 69 -3.81 -11.64 8.38
CA GLU A 69 -2.88 -12.61 8.98
C GLU A 69 -1.94 -11.96 9.98
N VAL A 70 -1.42 -10.77 9.66
CA VAL A 70 -0.58 -9.98 10.59
C VAL A 70 -1.36 -9.68 11.86
N ARG A 71 -2.59 -9.17 11.74
CA ARG A 71 -3.47 -8.87 12.89
C ARG A 71 -3.73 -10.09 13.76
N LYS A 72 -3.98 -11.23 13.13
CA LYS A 72 -4.19 -12.51 13.83
C LYS A 72 -2.93 -12.97 14.58
N GLU A 73 -1.74 -12.83 13.99
CA GLU A 73 -0.47 -13.19 14.66
C GLU A 73 -0.18 -12.29 15.87
N ILE A 74 -0.42 -10.98 15.73
CA ILE A 74 -0.09 -10.00 16.77
C ILE A 74 -1.24 -9.76 17.78
N GLY A 75 -2.39 -10.39 17.56
CA GLY A 75 -3.55 -10.35 18.46
C GLY A 75 -4.27 -9.00 18.50
N ILE A 76 -4.35 -8.27 17.38
CA ILE A 76 -5.12 -7.03 17.29
C ILE A 76 -6.39 -7.19 16.44
N ALA A 77 -7.44 -6.48 16.81
CA ALA A 77 -8.67 -6.44 16.02
C ALA A 77 -8.50 -5.57 14.76
N ALA A 78 -9.34 -5.80 13.76
CA ALA A 78 -9.49 -4.84 12.67
C ALA A 78 -10.06 -3.52 13.24
N PRO A 79 -9.69 -2.36 12.68
CA PRO A 79 -10.26 -1.09 13.09
C PRO A 79 -11.78 -1.11 12.87
N GLU A 80 -12.54 -0.80 13.92
CA GLU A 80 -13.95 -0.46 13.80
C GLU A 80 -14.03 0.93 13.16
N GLY A 81 -14.41 0.97 11.88
CA GLY A 81 -14.63 2.24 11.19
C GLY A 81 -15.90 2.89 11.69
N ASP A 82 -15.88 4.21 11.87
CA ASP A 82 -17.10 4.99 12.07
C ASP A 82 -18.00 4.83 10.84
N LEU A 83 -19.27 4.48 11.06
CA LEU A 83 -20.25 4.39 9.99
C LEU A 83 -20.78 5.79 9.61
N GLU A 84 -20.71 6.75 10.54
CA GLU A 84 -21.09 8.13 10.27
C GLU A 84 -20.02 8.84 9.41
N GLY A 85 -20.46 9.47 8.32
CA GLY A 85 -19.58 10.20 7.42
C GLY A 85 -18.75 9.33 6.47
N ARG A 86 -18.87 8.01 6.52
CA ARG A 86 -18.27 7.07 5.55
C ARG A 86 -18.93 7.18 4.17
N LEU A 87 -18.21 6.80 3.12
CA LEU A 87 -18.76 6.57 1.79
C LEU A 87 -19.94 5.55 1.88
N PRO A 88 -21.17 5.92 1.42
CA PRO A 88 -22.34 5.04 1.52
C PRO A 88 -22.10 3.68 0.86
N GLU A 89 -22.51 2.58 1.51
CA GLU A 89 -22.24 1.22 1.02
C GLU A 89 -22.78 0.97 -0.40
N GLU A 90 -23.96 1.53 -0.69
CA GLU A 90 -24.60 1.51 -2.02
C GLU A 90 -23.79 2.24 -3.10
N GLU A 91 -22.94 3.19 -2.73
CA GLU A 91 -22.10 3.97 -3.65
C GLU A 91 -20.69 3.40 -3.80
N VAL A 92 -20.23 2.57 -2.86
CA VAL A 92 -18.86 2.02 -2.86
C VAL A 92 -18.51 1.37 -4.20
N THR A 93 -19.37 0.49 -4.69
CA THR A 93 -19.12 -0.25 -5.94
C THR A 93 -19.03 0.71 -7.13
N ASN A 94 -19.96 1.66 -7.23
CA ASN A 94 -19.99 2.63 -8.32
C ASN A 94 -18.77 3.58 -8.27
N PHE A 95 -18.35 3.98 -7.07
CA PHE A 95 -17.17 4.82 -6.87
C PHE A 95 -15.88 4.10 -7.24
N CYS A 96 -15.72 2.83 -6.83
CA CYS A 96 -14.56 2.01 -7.20
C CYS A 96 -14.47 1.80 -8.71
N LEU A 97 -15.59 1.52 -9.37
CA LEU A 97 -15.64 1.37 -10.83
C LEU A 97 -15.30 2.68 -11.55
N TRP A 98 -15.81 3.80 -11.06
CA TRP A 98 -15.50 5.13 -11.59
C TRP A 98 -14.01 5.48 -11.43
N LEU A 99 -13.42 5.25 -10.25
CA LEU A 99 -11.98 5.45 -10.05
C LEU A 99 -11.14 4.57 -10.98
N LYS A 100 -11.53 3.31 -11.15
CA LYS A 100 -10.85 2.39 -12.08
C LYS A 100 -10.89 2.92 -13.52
N ASP A 101 -12.05 3.39 -13.99
CA ASP A 101 -12.19 3.98 -15.33
C ASP A 101 -11.24 5.18 -15.50
N CYS A 102 -11.27 6.10 -14.52
CA CYS A 102 -10.46 7.33 -14.54
C CYS A 102 -8.95 7.06 -14.51
N LEU A 103 -8.52 6.00 -13.83
CA LEU A 103 -7.12 5.69 -13.53
C LEU A 103 -6.60 4.45 -14.26
N SER A 104 -7.34 3.94 -15.25
CA SER A 104 -7.06 2.70 -15.98
C SER A 104 -5.69 2.64 -16.67
N SER A 105 -5.03 3.79 -16.85
CA SER A 105 -3.66 3.85 -17.38
C SER A 105 -2.59 3.37 -16.41
N LYS A 106 -2.84 3.44 -15.10
CA LYS A 106 -1.89 3.08 -14.03
C LYS A 106 -2.46 2.09 -13.00
N ILE A 107 -3.78 1.91 -12.92
CA ILE A 107 -4.45 1.10 -11.90
C ILE A 107 -5.26 -0.02 -12.57
N ALA A 108 -4.92 -1.27 -12.25
CA ALA A 108 -5.67 -2.46 -12.70
C ALA A 108 -6.97 -2.66 -11.90
N LYS A 109 -6.91 -2.41 -10.60
CA LYS A 109 -7.99 -2.76 -9.66
C LYS A 109 -8.16 -1.69 -8.60
N VAL A 110 -9.40 -1.43 -8.22
CA VAL A 110 -9.73 -0.59 -7.06
C VAL A 110 -10.51 -1.45 -6.08
N LYS A 111 -10.16 -1.40 -4.79
CA LYS A 111 -10.86 -2.13 -3.72
C LYS A 111 -10.89 -1.30 -2.44
N LEU A 112 -11.78 -1.63 -1.51
CA LEU A 112 -11.69 -1.10 -0.15
C LEU A 112 -10.44 -1.65 0.54
N SER A 113 -9.76 -0.78 1.28
CA SER A 113 -8.64 -1.19 2.10
C SER A 113 -9.11 -1.81 3.42
N THR A 114 -8.44 -2.87 3.84
CA THR A 114 -8.55 -3.42 5.19
C THR A 114 -7.44 -2.92 6.11
N ARG A 115 -6.41 -2.24 5.58
CA ARG A 115 -5.22 -1.79 6.32
C ARG A 115 -5.27 -0.31 6.72
N LEU A 116 -5.88 0.55 5.89
CA LEU A 116 -5.86 2.00 6.12
C LEU A 116 -6.83 2.42 7.23
N SER A 117 -6.35 3.28 8.13
CA SER A 117 -7.18 3.95 9.16
C SER A 117 -7.21 5.45 8.92
N SER A 118 -6.04 6.10 8.81
CA SER A 118 -5.92 7.54 8.63
C SER A 118 -5.57 7.98 7.21
N THR A 119 -5.00 7.09 6.40
CA THR A 119 -4.62 7.42 5.01
C THR A 119 -5.82 7.27 4.07
N PRO A 120 -6.00 8.16 3.06
CA PRO A 120 -7.13 8.11 2.12
C PRO A 120 -7.09 6.93 1.15
N ALA A 121 -5.93 6.63 0.57
CA ALA A 121 -5.73 5.51 -0.33
C ALA A 121 -4.25 5.15 -0.43
N ILE A 122 -3.99 3.99 -1.02
CA ILE A 122 -2.63 3.48 -1.27
C ILE A 122 -2.62 2.64 -2.54
N ALA A 123 -1.56 2.73 -3.33
CA ALA A 123 -1.34 1.84 -4.46
C ALA A 123 -0.40 0.70 -4.05
N VAL A 124 -0.80 -0.54 -4.33
CA VAL A 124 -0.04 -1.75 -3.99
C VAL A 124 0.14 -2.59 -5.25
N GLY A 125 1.39 -2.91 -5.59
CA GLY A 125 1.73 -3.85 -6.66
C GLY A 125 2.06 -5.23 -6.10
N GLU A 126 2.34 -6.19 -6.98
CA GLU A 126 2.81 -7.54 -6.58
C GLU A 126 4.19 -7.50 -5.91
N MET A 127 5.03 -6.54 -6.32
CA MET A 127 6.35 -6.29 -5.76
C MET A 127 6.32 -5.02 -4.93
N SER A 128 7.12 -4.96 -3.85
CA SER A 128 7.27 -3.73 -3.06
C SER A 128 7.90 -2.60 -3.88
N SER A 129 7.61 -1.36 -3.49
CA SER A 129 8.02 -0.15 -4.20
C SER A 129 9.55 -0.03 -4.31
N SER A 130 10.27 -0.42 -3.25
CA SER A 130 11.74 -0.49 -3.19
C SER A 130 12.32 -1.48 -4.18
N MET A 131 11.76 -2.69 -4.22
CA MET A 131 12.19 -3.77 -5.09
C MET A 131 11.86 -3.46 -6.56
N PHE A 132 10.71 -2.83 -6.82
CA PHE A 132 10.36 -2.29 -8.14
C PHE A 132 11.37 -1.22 -8.60
N MET A 133 11.72 -0.28 -7.72
CA MET A 133 12.70 0.77 -8.02
C MET A 133 14.10 0.18 -8.31
N MET A 134 14.54 -0.80 -7.51
CA MET A 134 15.80 -1.51 -7.73
C MET A 134 15.84 -2.18 -9.11
N MET A 135 14.76 -2.88 -9.49
CA MET A 135 14.73 -3.56 -10.78
C MET A 135 14.69 -2.55 -11.95
N GLN A 136 14.00 -1.41 -11.81
CA GLN A 136 14.08 -0.33 -12.79
C GLN A 136 15.50 0.24 -12.94
N MET A 137 16.22 0.46 -11.84
CA MET A 137 17.62 0.92 -11.90
C MET A 137 18.52 -0.10 -12.60
N MET A 138 18.34 -1.39 -12.31
CA MET A 138 19.13 -2.45 -12.94
C MET A 138 18.88 -2.55 -14.45
N GLN A 139 17.63 -2.40 -14.90
CA GLN A 139 17.27 -2.35 -16.33
C GLN A 139 17.89 -1.13 -17.02
N ALA A 140 17.86 0.04 -16.38
CA ALA A 140 18.48 1.25 -16.93
C ALA A 140 20.00 1.12 -17.09
N GLN A 141 20.67 0.39 -16.20
CA GLN A 141 22.13 0.18 -16.24
C GLN A 141 22.56 -0.91 -17.23
N GLN A 142 21.80 -2.01 -17.37
CA GLN A 142 22.14 -3.12 -18.26
C GLN A 142 21.68 -2.90 -19.71
N GLY A 143 20.79 -1.92 -19.95
CA GLY A 143 20.13 -1.72 -21.24
C GLY A 143 19.17 -2.86 -21.59
N SER A 144 18.41 -2.72 -22.69
CA SER A 144 17.42 -3.71 -23.15
C SER A 144 18.00 -5.09 -23.53
N ALA A 145 19.30 -5.31 -23.37
CA ALA A 145 20.01 -6.54 -23.72
C ALA A 145 20.06 -7.58 -22.57
N GLY A 146 19.64 -7.22 -21.35
CA GLY A 146 19.75 -8.07 -20.16
C GLY A 146 18.72 -9.20 -20.03
N GLY A 147 17.81 -9.40 -20.99
CA GLY A 147 16.81 -10.48 -20.94
C GLY A 147 15.79 -10.36 -19.81
N MET A 148 15.76 -9.25 -19.07
CA MET A 148 14.75 -9.00 -18.04
C MET A 148 13.41 -8.68 -18.72
N PRO A 149 12.31 -9.35 -18.34
CA PRO A 149 11.00 -9.11 -18.94
C PRO A 149 10.63 -7.63 -18.83
N ASP A 150 10.08 -7.10 -19.93
CA ASP A 150 9.58 -5.72 -20.03
C ASP A 150 8.65 -5.45 -18.85
N MET A 151 9.09 -4.60 -17.93
CA MET A 151 8.38 -4.37 -16.68
C MET A 151 7.19 -3.46 -16.93
N GLN A 152 6.14 -4.08 -17.46
CA GLN A 152 4.77 -3.58 -17.39
C GLN A 152 4.24 -3.54 -15.94
N GLY A 153 5.10 -3.60 -14.90
CA GLY A 153 4.71 -3.65 -13.48
C GLY A 153 3.88 -2.46 -12.99
N GLN A 154 3.79 -1.36 -13.77
CA GLN A 154 2.80 -0.32 -13.52
C GLN A 154 1.36 -0.74 -13.85
N LYS A 155 1.15 -1.79 -14.66
CA LYS A 155 -0.18 -2.21 -15.13
C LYS A 155 -0.97 -3.03 -14.12
N ASP A 156 -0.35 -3.53 -13.05
CA ASP A 156 -1.01 -4.42 -12.08
C ASP A 156 -1.20 -3.78 -10.69
N LEU A 157 -1.07 -2.46 -10.58
CA LEU A 157 -1.30 -1.77 -9.31
C LEU A 157 -2.77 -1.89 -8.89
N THR A 158 -2.96 -2.27 -7.64
CA THR A 158 -4.26 -2.24 -6.96
C THR A 158 -4.31 -1.00 -6.07
N LEU A 159 -5.26 -0.11 -6.35
CA LEU A 159 -5.59 1.01 -5.49
C LEU A 159 -6.51 0.53 -4.36
N GLU A 160 -6.03 0.57 -3.12
CA GLU A 160 -6.88 0.37 -1.95
C GLU A 160 -7.35 1.73 -1.43
N ILE A 161 -8.66 1.91 -1.24
CA ILE A 161 -9.24 3.16 -0.73
C ILE A 161 -9.79 3.00 0.69
N ASN A 162 -9.66 4.05 1.50
CA ASN A 162 -10.26 4.14 2.82
C ASN A 162 -11.64 4.83 2.72
N PRO A 163 -12.75 4.10 2.89
CA PRO A 163 -14.08 4.65 2.71
C PRO A 163 -14.46 5.67 3.81
N ASN A 164 -13.74 5.68 4.94
CA ASN A 164 -13.99 6.58 6.06
C ASN A 164 -13.25 7.92 5.91
N HIS A 165 -12.32 8.02 4.95
CA HIS A 165 -11.50 9.22 4.83
C HIS A 165 -12.26 10.37 4.16
N PRO A 166 -12.28 11.60 4.72
CA PRO A 166 -13.01 12.73 4.17
C PRO A 166 -12.70 13.03 2.70
N THR A 167 -11.44 12.90 2.29
CA THR A 167 -11.03 13.04 0.88
C THR A 167 -11.77 12.08 -0.06
N ILE A 168 -11.97 10.81 0.34
CA ILE A 168 -12.66 9.81 -0.48
C ILE A 168 -14.16 10.14 -0.57
N VAL A 169 -14.75 10.55 0.55
CA VAL A 169 -16.16 10.95 0.64
C VAL A 169 -16.41 12.20 -0.23
N ASN A 170 -15.55 13.22 -0.10
CA ASN A 170 -15.64 14.46 -0.87
C ASN A 170 -15.43 14.21 -2.36
N LEU A 171 -14.47 13.35 -2.75
CA LEU A 171 -14.26 13.00 -4.14
C LEU A 171 -15.50 12.31 -4.75
N ASN A 172 -16.19 11.46 -3.98
CA ASN A 172 -17.46 10.88 -4.41
C ASN A 172 -18.57 11.94 -4.57
N THR A 173 -18.62 12.96 -3.72
CA THR A 173 -19.57 14.07 -3.89
C THR A 173 -19.25 14.89 -5.14
N ILE A 174 -17.98 15.27 -5.34
CA ILE A 174 -17.55 16.09 -6.48
C ILE A 174 -17.76 15.35 -7.81
N ARG A 175 -17.59 14.02 -7.86
CA ARG A 175 -17.86 13.27 -9.12
C ARG A 175 -19.31 13.37 -9.59
N LYS A 176 -20.26 13.60 -8.67
CA LYS A 176 -21.68 13.71 -8.98
C LYS A 176 -22.05 15.11 -9.48
N SER A 177 -21.44 16.16 -8.91
CA SER A 177 -21.72 17.56 -9.30
C SER A 177 -20.86 18.03 -10.47
N GLU A 178 -19.58 17.67 -10.50
CA GLU A 178 -18.56 18.20 -11.43
C GLU A 178 -17.68 17.07 -12.00
N PRO A 179 -18.23 16.22 -12.90
CA PRO A 179 -17.58 14.97 -13.31
C PRO A 179 -16.25 15.15 -14.06
N VAL A 180 -16.09 16.24 -14.82
CA VAL A 180 -14.84 16.53 -15.54
C VAL A 180 -13.75 16.93 -14.56
N PHE A 181 -14.05 17.85 -13.65
CA PHE A 181 -13.12 18.29 -12.62
C PHE A 181 -12.73 17.15 -11.66
N ALA A 182 -13.69 16.31 -11.28
CA ALA A 182 -13.44 15.13 -10.45
C ALA A 182 -12.43 14.15 -11.08
N ARG A 183 -12.45 13.99 -12.42
CA ARG A 183 -11.49 13.14 -13.15
C ARG A 183 -10.06 13.67 -13.03
N ASP A 184 -9.88 14.98 -13.10
CA ASP A 184 -8.56 15.59 -12.96
C ASP A 184 -8.07 15.54 -11.52
N ILE A 185 -8.96 15.76 -10.53
CA ILE A 185 -8.64 15.54 -9.12
C ILE A 185 -8.22 14.09 -8.88
N ALA A 186 -8.92 13.10 -9.45
CA ALA A 186 -8.58 11.69 -9.25
C ALA A 186 -7.16 11.36 -9.74
N LYS A 187 -6.71 11.96 -10.86
CA LYS A 187 -5.34 11.77 -11.38
C LYS A 187 -4.31 12.41 -10.46
N VAL A 188 -4.55 13.65 -10.04
CA VAL A 188 -3.67 14.35 -9.09
C VAL A 188 -3.61 13.59 -7.77
N PHE A 189 -4.75 13.07 -7.31
CA PHE A 189 -4.83 12.24 -6.12
C PHE A 189 -3.93 11.01 -6.23
N LEU A 190 -4.00 10.27 -7.35
CA LEU A 190 -3.13 9.11 -7.58
C LEU A 190 -1.63 9.48 -7.57
N ASP A 191 -1.26 10.64 -8.10
CA ASP A 191 0.14 11.07 -8.13
C ASP A 191 0.68 11.52 -6.75
N ASN A 192 -0.19 11.69 -5.74
CA ASN A 192 0.17 12.16 -4.40
C ASN A 192 0.01 11.09 -3.29
N ILE A 193 -0.37 9.85 -3.63
CA ILE A 193 -0.49 8.73 -2.69
C ILE A 193 0.66 7.72 -2.83
#